data_AF-A0A2V7W2D4-F1
#
_entry.id   AF-A0A2V7W2D4-F1
#
_cell.length_a   1.000
_cell.length_b   1.000
_cell.length_c   1.000
_cell.angle_alpha   90.00
_cell.angle_beta   90.00
_cell.angle_gamma   90.00
#
_symmetry.space_group_name_H-M   'P 1'
#
loop_
_entity.id
_entity.type
_entity.pdbx_description
1 polymer ?
#
loop_
_entity_poly.entity_id
_entity_poly.type
_entity_poly.pdbx_seq_one_letter_code
_entity_poly.pdbx_strand_id
1 'polypeptide(L)'
;MAAEFPDEADPRPLTPAEIRLARQTTPAALEKTAVFAEAAPGVGASVTTSVELRDAIAFELAYGGVRDEARALARHIDLAILRRKLKAVKSARGLYRMAKGYVTLDVGEPVRPHVADMKRTFTRSRRKKATATPEPEPTTVEKK
;
A
#
# COMPACT_ATOMS: atom_id res chain seq x y z
N MET A 1 30.46 21.27 6.57
CA MET A 1 29.65 20.86 7.72
C MET A 1 28.40 20.17 7.17
N ALA A 2 28.43 18.84 7.06
CA ALA A 2 27.21 18.07 6.88
C ALA A 2 26.51 18.11 8.25
N ALA A 3 25.35 18.77 8.32
CA ALA A 3 24.52 18.69 9.50
C ALA A 3 24.11 17.22 9.64
N GLU A 4 24.55 16.64 10.75
CA GLU A 4 24.14 15.34 11.26
C GLU A 4 22.62 15.43 11.45
N PHE A 5 21.86 14.89 10.49
CA PHE A 5 20.44 14.65 10.71
C PHE A 5 20.41 13.62 11.84
N PRO A 6 19.85 13.95 13.03
CA PRO A 6 19.71 12.93 14.06
C PRO A 6 18.91 11.79 13.43
N ASP A 7 19.43 10.56 13.52
CA ASP A 7 18.70 9.34 13.18
C ASP A 7 17.42 9.34 14.03
N GLU A 8 16.38 9.94 13.47
CA GLU A 8 15.06 10.04 14.06
C GLU A 8 14.53 8.62 14.08
N ALA A 9 14.54 8.01 15.27
CA ALA A 9 14.08 6.65 15.48
C ALA A 9 12.77 6.44 14.72
N ASP A 10 12.77 5.48 13.79
CA ASP A 10 11.59 5.14 12.99
C ASP A 10 10.39 5.03 13.93
N PRO A 11 9.37 5.91 13.79
CA PRO A 11 8.28 5.95 14.75
C PRO A 11 7.60 4.59 14.76
N ARG A 12 7.41 4.03 15.96
CA ARG A 12 6.81 2.71 16.14
C ARG A 12 5.58 2.58 15.24
N PRO A 13 5.49 1.55 14.38
CA PRO A 13 4.36 1.41 13.49
C PRO A 13 3.08 1.27 14.31
N LEU A 14 2.09 2.08 13.97
CA LEU A 14 0.78 2.05 14.61
C LEU A 14 0.06 0.74 14.28
N THR A 15 -0.58 0.16 15.29
CA THR A 15 -1.48 -0.98 15.11
C THR A 15 -2.75 -0.57 14.35
N PRO A 16 -3.44 -1.51 13.68
CA PRO A 16 -4.70 -1.19 13.00
C PRO A 16 -5.80 -0.62 13.92
N ALA A 17 -5.76 -0.96 15.21
CA ALA A 17 -6.69 -0.44 16.21
C ALA A 17 -6.41 1.05 16.51
N GLU A 18 -5.14 1.41 16.74
CA GLU A 18 -4.72 2.79 16.98
C GLU A 18 -5.01 3.69 15.78
N ILE A 19 -4.74 3.22 14.56
CA ILE A 19 -5.07 3.94 13.33
C ILE A 19 -6.57 4.20 13.23
N ARG A 20 -7.39 3.21 13.58
CA ARG A 20 -8.85 3.35 13.53
C ARG A 20 -9.35 4.35 14.55
N LEU A 21 -8.84 4.28 15.78
CA LEU A 21 -9.15 5.22 16.85
C LEU A 21 -8.81 6.66 16.42
N ALA A 22 -7.57 6.89 15.98
CA ALA A 22 -7.11 8.21 15.53
C ALA A 22 -7.94 8.77 14.37
N ARG A 23 -8.40 7.93 13.44
CA ARG A 23 -9.24 8.36 12.30
C ARG A 23 -10.68 8.68 12.68
N GLN A 24 -11.20 8.07 13.74
CA GLN A 24 -12.57 8.27 14.20
C GLN A 24 -12.69 9.50 15.11
N THR A 25 -11.62 9.84 15.82
CA THR A 25 -11.53 11.05 16.63
C THR A 25 -11.31 12.26 15.73
N THR A 26 -12.28 13.18 15.71
CA THR A 26 -12.21 14.39 14.88
C THR A 26 -11.49 15.53 15.62
N PRO A 27 -10.91 16.50 14.90
CA PRO A 27 -10.35 17.72 15.52
C PRO A 27 -11.36 18.45 16.41
N ALA A 28 -12.64 18.45 16.04
CA ALA A 28 -13.71 19.05 16.85
C ALA A 28 -13.94 18.33 18.17
N ALA A 29 -13.74 17.00 18.23
CA ALA A 29 -13.80 16.24 19.47
C ALA A 29 -12.59 16.55 20.37
N LEU A 30 -11.40 16.70 19.79
CA LEU A 30 -10.20 17.11 20.50
C LEU A 30 -10.35 18.52 21.08
N GLU A 31 -10.87 19.49 20.32
CA GLU A 31 -11.06 20.86 20.83
C GLU A 31 -12.06 20.92 21.98
N LYS A 32 -13.19 20.21 21.88
CA LYS A 32 -14.16 20.10 22.99
C LYS A 32 -13.51 19.51 24.25
N THR A 33 -12.58 18.58 24.08
CA THR A 33 -11.85 17.95 25.19
C THR A 33 -10.81 18.93 25.77
N ALA A 34 -10.16 19.73 24.93
CA ALA A 34 -9.24 20.79 25.37
C ALA A 34 -9.98 21.86 26.19
N VAL A 35 -11.15 22.32 25.72
CA VAL A 35 -12.01 23.26 26.47
C VAL A 35 -12.46 22.67 27.81
N PHE A 36 -12.80 21.38 27.85
CA PHE A 36 -13.14 20.70 29.09
C PHE A 36 -11.96 20.64 30.07
N ALA A 37 -10.75 20.32 29.59
CA ALA A 37 -9.54 20.30 30.40
C ALA A 37 -9.21 21.67 31.01
N GLU A 38 -9.48 22.76 30.28
CA GLU A 38 -9.33 24.13 30.79
C GLU A 38 -10.39 24.48 31.84
N ALA A 39 -11.63 24.03 31.64
CA ALA A 39 -12.73 24.29 32.57
C ALA A 39 -12.63 23.48 33.88
N ALA A 40 -11.96 22.32 33.86
CA ALA A 40 -11.79 21.46 35.03
C ALA A 40 -10.33 20.99 35.22
N PRO A 41 -9.40 21.88 35.64
CA PRO A 41 -7.96 21.60 35.69
C PRO A 41 -7.53 20.45 36.61
N GLY A 42 -8.40 20.01 37.53
CA GLY A 42 -8.16 18.87 38.40
C GLY A 42 -8.56 17.52 37.82
N VAL A 43 -9.33 17.51 36.73
CA VAL A 43 -9.85 16.28 36.10
C VAL A 43 -9.00 15.96 34.87
N GLY A 44 -8.20 14.90 34.95
CA GLY A 44 -7.45 14.39 33.79
C GLY A 44 -6.14 15.12 33.47
N ALA A 45 -5.67 16.04 34.32
CA ALA A 45 -4.37 16.70 34.15
C ALA A 45 -3.17 15.72 34.18
N SER A 46 -3.33 14.53 34.77
CA SER A 46 -2.36 13.44 34.70
C SER A 46 -2.43 12.62 33.40
N VAL A 47 -3.45 12.85 32.57
CA VAL A 47 -3.72 12.10 31.34
C VAL A 47 -3.37 12.93 30.10
N THR A 48 -3.72 14.22 30.07
CA THR A 48 -3.37 15.12 28.97
C THR A 48 -3.55 16.60 29.36
N THR A 49 -3.00 17.51 28.56
CA THR A 49 -3.19 18.96 28.70
C THR A 49 -3.93 19.56 27.50
N SER A 50 -4.58 20.71 27.69
CA SER A 50 -5.23 21.42 26.58
C SER A 50 -4.25 21.85 25.49
N VAL A 51 -2.99 22.10 25.86
CA VAL A 51 -1.89 22.44 24.94
C VAL A 51 -1.58 21.25 24.03
N GLU A 52 -1.36 20.06 24.59
CA GLU A 52 -1.11 18.85 23.80
C GLU A 52 -2.22 18.55 22.78
N LEU A 53 -3.48 18.71 23.20
CA LEU A 53 -4.64 18.48 22.34
C LEU A 53 -4.69 19.47 21.18
N ARG A 54 -4.40 20.76 21.44
CA ARG A 54 -4.37 21.80 20.39
C ARG A 54 -3.14 21.68 19.49
N ASP A 55 -2.00 21.25 20.01
CA ASP A 55 -0.81 20.97 19.21
C ASP A 55 -1.07 19.82 18.23
N ALA A 56 -1.77 18.77 18.67
CA ALA A 56 -2.18 17.67 17.79
C ALA A 56 -3.12 18.15 16.67
N ILE A 57 -4.08 19.04 16.98
CA ILE A 57 -4.96 19.66 15.97
C ILE A 57 -4.13 20.50 14.98
N ALA A 58 -3.22 21.33 15.48
CA ALA A 58 -2.36 22.17 14.65
C ALA A 58 -1.49 21.33 13.71
N PHE A 59 -0.94 20.22 14.21
CA PHE A 59 -0.17 19.27 13.43
C PHE A 59 -1.01 18.62 12.32
N GLU A 60 -2.23 18.16 12.63
CA GLU A 60 -3.13 17.59 11.63
C GLU A 60 -3.46 18.60 10.51
N LEU A 61 -3.73 19.86 10.87
CA LEU A 61 -4.02 20.91 9.90
C LEU A 61 -2.80 21.27 9.04
N ALA A 62 -1.61 21.34 9.64
CA ALA A 62 -0.37 21.65 8.92
C ALA A 62 0.00 20.57 7.90
N TYR A 63 -0.09 19.29 8.29
CA TYR A 63 0.33 18.16 7.45
C TYR A 63 -0.79 17.56 6.60
N GLY A 64 -2.06 17.90 6.86
CA GLY A 64 -3.20 17.42 6.09
C GLY A 64 -3.09 17.76 4.60
N GLY A 65 -2.71 19.00 4.29
CA GLY A 65 -2.49 19.46 2.91
C GLY A 65 -1.33 18.72 2.23
N VAL A 66 -0.19 18.61 2.92
CA VAL A 66 1.01 17.89 2.43
C VAL A 66 0.67 16.44 2.07
N ARG A 67 -0.08 15.75 2.94
CA ARG A 67 -0.54 14.37 2.70
C ARG A 67 -1.38 14.26 1.43
N ASP A 68 -2.30 15.20 1.22
CA ASP A 68 -3.23 15.15 0.10
C ASP A 68 -2.55 15.51 -1.23
N GLU A 69 -1.62 16.46 -1.21
CA GLU A 69 -0.73 16.78 -2.34
C GLU A 69 0.20 15.61 -2.69
N ALA A 70 0.82 14.97 -1.70
CA ALA A 70 1.67 13.80 -1.92
C ALA A 70 0.87 12.64 -2.58
N ARG A 71 -0.38 12.42 -2.15
CA ARG A 71 -1.29 11.46 -2.79
C ARG A 71 -1.64 11.87 -4.22
N ALA A 72 -1.86 13.16 -4.48
CA ALA A 72 -2.13 13.65 -5.83
C ALA A 72 -0.92 13.45 -6.76
N LEU A 73 0.28 13.77 -6.28
CA LEU A 73 1.53 13.53 -6.98
C LEU A 73 1.73 12.04 -7.29
N ALA A 74 1.55 11.16 -6.30
CA ALA A 74 1.65 9.72 -6.49
C ALA A 74 0.70 9.23 -7.60
N ARG A 75 -0.57 9.69 -7.60
CA ARG A 75 -1.53 9.37 -8.67
C ARG A 75 -1.06 9.88 -10.04
N HIS A 76 -0.48 11.07 -10.11
CA HIS A 76 0.04 11.61 -11.37
C HIS A 76 1.23 10.81 -11.90
N ILE A 77 2.14 10.39 -11.02
CA ILE A 77 3.27 9.52 -11.36
C ILE A 77 2.75 8.18 -11.89
N ASP A 78 1.77 7.57 -11.22
CA ASP A 78 1.14 6.33 -11.68
C ASP A 78 0.54 6.49 -13.08
N LEU A 79 -0.19 7.58 -13.31
CA LEU A 79 -0.76 7.86 -14.63
C LEU A 79 0.31 8.09 -15.69
N ALA A 80 1.43 8.75 -15.36
CA ALA A 80 2.54 8.95 -16.27
C ALA A 80 3.20 7.61 -16.67
N ILE A 81 3.43 6.73 -15.69
CA ILE A 81 3.95 5.37 -15.91
C ILE A 81 2.99 4.59 -16.83
N LEU A 82 1.69 4.61 -16.53
CA LEU A 82 0.66 3.92 -17.31
C LEU A 82 0.58 4.46 -18.74
N ARG A 83 0.65 5.78 -18.94
CA ARG A 83 0.66 6.40 -20.28
C ARG A 83 1.85 5.94 -21.10
N ARG A 84 3.06 5.95 -20.52
CA ARG A 84 4.28 5.48 -21.20
C ARG A 84 4.17 3.99 -21.56
N LYS A 85 3.63 3.18 -20.64
CA LYS A 85 3.44 1.74 -20.84
C LYS A 85 2.34 1.40 -21.85
N LEU A 86 1.32 2.25 -22.01
CA LEU A 86 0.13 1.95 -22.80
C LEU A 86 0.43 1.62 -24.26
N LYS A 87 1.33 2.37 -24.91
CA LYS A 87 1.71 2.11 -26.32
C LYS A 87 2.32 0.72 -26.48
N ALA A 88 3.25 0.35 -25.60
CA ALA A 88 3.89 -0.97 -25.58
C ALA A 88 2.89 -2.10 -25.27
N VAL A 89 1.91 -1.86 -24.39
CA VAL A 89 0.87 -2.84 -24.07
C VAL A 89 -0.08 -3.05 -25.26
N LYS A 90 -0.45 -1.99 -25.97
CA LYS A 90 -1.29 -2.09 -27.17
C LYS A 90 -0.58 -2.89 -28.27
N SER A 91 0.71 -2.61 -28.53
CA SER A 91 1.49 -3.36 -29.50
C SER A 91 1.67 -4.83 -29.10
N ALA A 92 2.02 -5.11 -27.83
CA ALA A 92 2.16 -6.47 -27.34
C ALA A 92 0.86 -7.29 -27.47
N ARG A 93 -0.30 -6.68 -27.19
CA ARG A 93 -1.61 -7.32 -27.39
C ARG A 93 -1.96 -7.52 -28.86
N GLY A 94 -1.60 -6.57 -29.72
CA GLY A 94 -1.74 -6.72 -31.18
C GLY A 94 -0.92 -7.90 -31.70
N LEU A 95 0.36 -7.96 -31.31
CA LEU A 95 1.26 -9.05 -31.66
C LEU A 95 0.75 -10.41 -31.17
N TYR A 96 0.24 -10.49 -29.94
CA TYR A 96 -0.36 -11.73 -29.44
C TYR A 96 -1.53 -12.22 -30.31
N ARG A 97 -2.40 -11.32 -30.77
CA ARG A 97 -3.53 -11.69 -31.64
C ARG A 97 -3.04 -12.21 -33.00
N MET A 98 -2.03 -11.57 -33.58
CA MET A 98 -1.40 -12.03 -34.82
C MET A 98 -0.73 -13.39 -34.63
N ALA A 99 0.07 -13.55 -33.57
CA ALA A 99 0.77 -14.79 -33.27
C ALA A 99 -0.20 -15.95 -33.01
N LYS A 100 -1.36 -15.69 -32.38
CA LYS A 100 -2.43 -16.69 -32.21
C LYS A 100 -2.97 -17.20 -33.55
N GLY A 101 -3.14 -16.33 -34.54
CA GLY A 101 -3.54 -16.74 -35.90
C GLY A 101 -2.40 -17.38 -36.69
N TYR A 102 -1.15 -16.98 -36.43
CA TYR A 102 0.01 -17.59 -37.08
C TYR A 102 0.22 -19.06 -36.68
N VAL A 103 -0.05 -19.39 -35.41
CA VAL A 103 0.06 -20.76 -34.87
C VAL A 103 -0.88 -21.77 -35.53
N THR A 104 -1.96 -21.31 -36.19
CA THR A 104 -2.89 -22.19 -36.91
C THR A 104 -2.44 -22.48 -38.34
N LEU A 105 -1.37 -21.84 -38.82
CA LEU A 105 -0.75 -22.14 -40.11
C LEU A 105 0.29 -23.26 -39.96
N ASP A 106 0.56 -24.01 -41.02
CA ASP A 106 1.52 -25.13 -41.02
C ASP A 106 2.96 -24.71 -40.64
N VAL A 107 3.28 -23.42 -40.78
CA VAL A 107 4.60 -22.83 -40.46
C VAL A 107 4.67 -22.31 -39.01
N GLY A 108 3.58 -22.45 -38.24
CA GLY A 108 3.41 -21.86 -36.90
C GLY A 108 3.96 -22.68 -35.74
N GLU A 109 4.41 -23.92 -35.97
CA GLU A 109 4.87 -24.85 -34.94
C GLU A 109 5.96 -24.30 -33.99
N PRO A 110 7.03 -23.63 -34.47
CA PRO A 110 8.10 -23.16 -33.59
C PRO A 110 7.65 -22.02 -32.65
N VAL A 111 6.57 -21.31 -32.96
CA VAL A 111 6.09 -20.14 -32.19
C VAL A 111 5.03 -20.54 -31.16
N ARG A 112 4.46 -21.75 -31.25
CA ARG A 112 3.47 -22.31 -30.31
C ARG A 112 3.82 -22.16 -28.82
N PRO A 113 5.03 -22.56 -28.35
CA PRO A 113 5.36 -22.44 -26.93
C PRO A 113 5.36 -20.97 -26.46
N HIS A 114 5.88 -20.05 -27.27
CA HIS A 114 5.89 -18.62 -26.96
C HIS A 114 4.47 -18.03 -26.87
N VAL A 115 3.56 -18.43 -27.77
CA VAL A 115 2.15 -17.98 -27.70
C VAL A 115 1.43 -18.53 -26.48
N ALA A 116 1.73 -19.76 -26.06
CA ALA A 116 1.19 -20.33 -24.83
C ALA A 116 1.65 -19.55 -23.58
N ASP A 117 2.92 -19.14 -23.53
CA ASP A 117 3.44 -18.33 -22.43
C ASP A 117 2.89 -16.89 -22.45
N MET A 118 2.73 -16.29 -23.64
CA MET A 118 2.03 -15.02 -23.80
C MET A 118 0.57 -15.12 -23.32
N LYS A 119 -0.12 -16.23 -23.61
CA LYS A 119 -1.49 -16.45 -23.11
C LYS A 119 -1.51 -16.49 -21.58
N ARG A 120 -0.59 -17.21 -20.94
CA ARG A 120 -0.51 -17.31 -19.47
C ARG A 120 -0.27 -15.95 -18.81
N THR A 121 0.58 -15.12 -19.41
CA THR A 121 0.93 -13.79 -18.88
C THR A 121 -0.17 -12.74 -19.10
N PHE A 122 -0.89 -12.76 -20.23
CA PHE A 122 -2.00 -11.83 -20.47
C PHE A 122 -3.30 -12.20 -19.76
N THR A 123 -3.55 -13.49 -19.56
CA THR A 123 -4.73 -13.98 -18.84
C THR A 123 -4.40 -13.97 -17.34
N ARG A 124 -4.30 -12.76 -16.77
CA ARG A 124 -3.92 -12.55 -15.37
C ARG A 124 -4.65 -13.56 -14.47
N SER A 125 -3.89 -14.43 -13.81
CA SER A 125 -4.40 -15.36 -12.81
C SER A 125 -5.18 -14.57 -11.77
N ARG A 126 -6.51 -14.78 -11.74
CA ARG A 126 -7.37 -14.36 -10.63
C ARG A 126 -6.76 -15.02 -9.40
N ARG A 127 -6.12 -14.23 -8.52
CA ARG A 127 -5.45 -14.69 -7.28
C ARG A 127 -6.24 -15.87 -6.71
N LYS A 128 -5.78 -17.10 -6.94
CA LYS A 128 -6.17 -18.20 -6.09
C LYS A 128 -5.54 -17.86 -4.75
N LYS A 129 -6.39 -17.63 -3.75
CA LYS A 129 -6.02 -17.55 -2.35
C LYS A 129 -5.04 -18.71 -2.13
N ALA A 130 -3.79 -18.41 -1.82
CA ALA A 130 -2.80 -19.44 -1.52
C ALA A 130 -3.32 -20.16 -0.28
N THR A 131 -3.91 -21.32 -0.46
CA THR A 131 -4.06 -22.31 0.60
C THR A 131 -2.64 -22.72 0.96
N ALA A 132 -2.28 -22.56 2.23
CA ALA A 132 -0.99 -22.94 2.76
C ALA A 132 -0.63 -24.36 2.32
N THR A 133 0.59 -24.52 1.83
CA THR A 133 1.22 -25.82 1.60
C THR A 133 1.23 -26.61 2.92
N PRO A 134 0.73 -27.85 2.99
CA PRO A 134 0.93 -28.68 4.17
C PRO A 134 2.42 -29.01 4.31
N GLU A 135 2.90 -28.80 5.53
CA GLU A 135 4.25 -29.10 6.01
C GLU A 135 4.55 -30.60 5.85
N PRO A 136 5.72 -31.01 5.29
CA PRO A 136 6.08 -32.42 5.25
C PRO A 136 6.37 -32.93 6.68
N GLU A 137 5.69 -34.00 7.06
CA GLU A 137 5.84 -34.68 8.35
C GLU A 137 7.30 -35.14 8.59
N PRO A 138 7.81 -35.05 9.82
CA PRO A 138 9.16 -35.51 10.14
C PRO A 138 9.25 -37.04 10.08
N THR A 139 10.10 -37.54 9.20
CA THR A 139 10.51 -38.94 9.11
C THR A 139 11.00 -39.44 10.47
N THR A 140 10.26 -40.37 11.05
CA THR A 140 10.66 -41.13 12.23
C THR A 140 11.77 -42.11 11.83
N VAL A 141 12.98 -41.92 12.36
CA VAL A 141 14.09 -42.85 12.17
C VAL A 141 13.85 -44.06 13.08
N GLU A 142 13.58 -45.22 12.49
CA GLU A 142 13.61 -46.51 13.18
C GLU A 142 15.02 -46.77 13.74
N LYS A 143 15.10 -46.94 15.07
CA LYS A 143 16.25 -47.53 15.73
C LYS A 143 16.24 -49.05 15.50
N LYS A 144 17.34 -49.59 15.01
CA LYS A 144 17.75 -50.99 15.23
C LYS A 144 18.90 -51.00 16.23
#